data_AF-A0A0F9N5X1-F1
#
_entry.id   AF-A0A0F9N5X1-F1
#
_cell.length_a   1.000
_cell.length_b   1.000
_cell.length_c   1.000
_cell.angle_alpha   90.00
_cell.angle_beta   90.00
_cell.angle_gamma   90.00
#
_symmetry.space_group_name_H-M   'P 1'
#
loop_
_entity.id
_entity.type
_entity.pdbx_description
1 polymer ?
#
loop_
_entity_poly.entity_id
_entity_poly.type
_entity_poly.pdbx_seq_one_letter_code
_entity_poly.pdbx_strand_id
1 'polypeptide(L)'
;GVAILVTEETMKECPHISFRLIDKVQVVGKTAAVQLFEPINFTDKLDEEQLNEVKKSQQAITLFYNKNWPQALSLFKELHSTTVFSPNIYAIFIERIKGTDLQTLAKDWNGAFKHTQK
;
A
#
# COMPACT_ATOMS: atom_id res chain seq x y z
N GLY A 1 3.42 11.37 5.42
CA GLY A 1 4.20 10.85 4.27
C GLY A 1 5.18 9.80 4.77
N VAL A 2 5.88 9.14 3.85
CA VAL A 2 7.02 8.25 4.17
C VAL A 2 8.34 8.97 3.85
N ALA A 3 9.43 8.58 4.49
CA ALA A 3 10.72 9.25 4.31
C ALA A 3 11.43 8.87 3.01
N ILE A 4 11.33 7.59 2.61
CA ILE A 4 11.99 7.04 1.43
C ILE A 4 10.96 6.22 0.65
N LEU A 5 10.91 6.43 -0.67
CA LEU A 5 10.15 5.62 -1.61
C LEU A 5 11.09 5.02 -2.63
N VAL A 6 10.95 3.71 -2.87
CA VAL A 6 11.69 2.98 -3.89
C VAL A 6 10.75 2.25 -4.82
N THR A 7 11.21 1.96 -6.03
CA THR A 7 10.49 1.13 -6.99
C THR A 7 10.73 -0.35 -6.72
N GLU A 8 9.92 -1.19 -7.37
CA GLU A 8 10.11 -2.65 -7.36
C GLU A 8 11.51 -3.08 -7.82
N GLU A 9 12.10 -2.38 -8.78
CA GLU A 9 13.45 -2.66 -9.30
C GLU A 9 14.51 -2.46 -8.21
N THR A 10 14.50 -1.30 -7.55
CA THR A 10 15.43 -1.01 -6.45
C THR A 10 15.24 -1.96 -5.27
N MET A 11 13.99 -2.30 -4.94
CA MET A 11 13.68 -3.29 -3.90
C MET A 11 14.32 -4.65 -4.20
N LYS A 12 14.22 -5.13 -5.44
CA LYS A 12 14.78 -6.44 -5.86
C LYS A 12 16.30 -6.50 -5.74
N GLU A 13 16.99 -5.39 -5.97
CA GLU A 13 18.44 -5.28 -5.79
C GLU A 13 18.88 -5.23 -4.31
N CYS A 14 17.95 -5.14 -3.35
CA CYS A 14 18.22 -5.04 -1.93
C CYS A 14 17.62 -6.22 -1.11
N PRO A 15 18.03 -7.48 -1.36
CA PRO A 15 17.36 -8.66 -0.80
C PRO A 15 17.47 -8.79 0.74
N HIS A 16 18.38 -8.04 1.36
CA HIS A 16 18.60 -8.04 2.81
C HIS A 16 17.78 -6.98 3.56
N ILE A 17 16.99 -6.17 2.85
CA ILE A 17 16.11 -5.15 3.42
C ILE A 17 14.66 -5.64 3.31
N SER A 18 13.89 -5.46 4.38
CA SER A 18 12.45 -5.64 4.36
C SER A 18 11.76 -4.35 3.96
N PHE A 19 10.78 -4.48 3.06
CA PHE A 19 10.06 -3.36 2.47
C PHE A 19 8.56 -3.48 2.73
N ARG A 20 7.92 -2.35 3.02
CA ARG A 20 6.46 -2.25 3.12
C ARG A 20 5.93 -1.63 1.83
N LEU A 21 4.96 -2.29 1.18
CA LEU A 21 4.27 -1.70 0.04
C LEU A 21 3.46 -0.48 0.52
N ILE A 22 3.59 0.63 -0.19
CA ILE A 22 2.94 1.90 0.14
C ILE A 22 1.85 2.24 -0.87
N ASP A 23 2.14 2.15 -2.16
CA ASP A 23 1.17 2.51 -3.19
C ASP A 23 1.45 1.72 -4.48
N LYS A 24 0.47 1.70 -5.38
CA LYS A 24 0.64 1.24 -6.76
C LYS A 24 0.03 2.29 -7.69
N VAL A 25 0.89 2.89 -8.49
CA VAL A 25 0.56 4.05 -9.33
C VAL A 25 0.71 3.70 -10.80
N GLN A 26 -0.17 4.20 -11.65
CA GLN A 26 0.04 4.16 -13.09
C GLN A 26 0.70 5.45 -13.55
N VAL A 27 1.88 5.34 -14.17
CA VAL A 27 2.59 6.50 -14.72
C VAL A 27 1.94 6.89 -16.04
N VAL A 28 1.67 8.18 -16.22
CA VAL A 28 1.12 8.73 -17.48
C VAL A 28 2.04 8.32 -18.63
N GLY A 29 1.49 7.66 -19.65
CA GLY A 29 2.25 7.14 -20.80
C GLY A 29 2.76 5.70 -20.66
N LYS A 30 2.58 5.03 -19.51
CA LYS A 30 2.87 3.60 -19.33
C LYS A 30 1.59 2.81 -19.04
N THR A 31 1.44 1.66 -19.70
CA THR A 31 0.34 0.71 -19.46
C THR A 31 0.53 -0.07 -18.17
N ALA A 32 1.78 -0.31 -17.76
CA ALA A 32 2.10 -1.03 -16.53
C ALA A 32 2.04 -0.11 -15.30
N ALA A 33 1.38 -0.59 -14.25
CA ALA A 33 1.41 0.05 -12.94
C ALA A 33 2.73 -0.23 -12.22
N VAL A 34 3.26 0.79 -11.55
CA VAL A 34 4.50 0.74 -10.75
C VAL A 34 4.12 0.65 -9.27
N GLN A 35 4.73 -0.30 -8.56
CA GLN A 35 4.60 -0.41 -7.11
C GLN A 35 5.67 0.44 -6.42
N LEU A 36 5.27 1.09 -5.33
CA LEU A 36 6.10 1.96 -4.52
C LEU A 36 6.23 1.38 -3.11
N PHE A 37 7.46 1.26 -2.64
CA PHE A 37 7.78 0.61 -1.38
C PHE A 37 8.54 1.56 -0.46
N GLU A 38 8.35 1.39 0.85
CA GLU A 38 9.14 2.00 1.90
C GLU A 38 10.13 0.97 2.46
N PRO A 39 11.45 1.23 2.48
CA PRO A 39 12.39 0.40 3.22
C PRO A 39 12.14 0.55 4.72
N ILE A 40 12.04 -0.57 5.43
CA ILE A 40 11.79 -0.59 6.87
C ILE A 40 13.11 -0.74 7.64
N ASN A 41 13.77 -1.89 7.49
CA ASN A 41 15.04 -2.20 8.12
C ASN A 41 15.65 -3.47 7.48
N PHE A 42 16.83 -3.88 7.92
CA PHE A 42 17.40 -5.18 7.57
C PHE A 42 16.48 -6.31 8.02
N THR A 43 16.28 -7.31 7.16
CA THR A 43 15.34 -8.41 7.40
C THR A 43 15.65 -9.20 8.68
N ASP A 44 16.92 -9.32 9.07
CA ASP A 44 17.35 -9.99 10.31
C ASP A 44 17.16 -9.15 11.57
N LYS A 45 16.73 -7.89 11.44
CA LYS A 45 16.47 -6.96 12.55
C LYS A 45 14.99 -6.70 12.80
N LEU A 46 14.09 -7.26 11.99
CA LEU A 46 12.66 -7.15 12.24
C LEU A 46 12.21 -8.21 13.25
N ASP A 47 11.36 -7.80 14.18
CA ASP A 47 10.64 -8.74 15.04
C ASP A 47 9.43 -9.36 14.32
N GLU A 48 8.78 -10.33 14.98
CA GLU A 48 7.63 -11.03 14.41
C GLU A 48 6.43 -10.11 14.14
N GLU A 49 6.23 -9.09 14.97
CA GLU A 49 5.11 -8.16 14.84
C GLU A 49 5.31 -7.27 13.59
N GLN A 50 6.51 -6.76 13.41
CA GLN A 50 6.93 -5.98 12.23
C GLN A 50 6.83 -6.80 10.95
N LEU A 51 7.33 -8.03 10.94
CA LEU A 51 7.24 -8.93 9.77
C LEU A 51 5.77 -9.25 9.43
N ASN A 52 4.94 -9.44 10.45
CA ASN A 52 3.51 -9.69 10.27
C ASN A 52 2.80 -8.45 9.69
N GLU A 53 3.13 -7.25 10.18
CA GLU A 53 2.57 -6.01 9.65
C GLU A 53 2.94 -5.80 8.17
N VAL A 54 4.20 -6.03 7.79
CA VAL A 54 4.63 -5.94 6.37
C VAL A 54 3.79 -6.87 5.48
N LYS A 55 3.60 -8.13 5.90
CA LYS A 55 2.81 -9.12 5.16
C LYS A 55 1.33 -8.72 5.06
N LYS A 56 0.72 -8.31 6.18
CA LYS A 56 -0.69 -7.88 6.22
C LYS A 56 -0.91 -6.61 5.39
N SER A 57 0.02 -5.66 5.42
CA SER A 57 -0.03 -4.44 4.61
C SER A 57 -0.06 -4.79 3.11
N GLN A 58 0.86 -5.65 2.67
CA GLN A 58 0.89 -6.15 1.29
C GLN A 58 -0.44 -6.81 0.89
N GLN A 59 -1.01 -7.64 1.76
CA GLN A 59 -2.30 -8.29 1.52
C GLN A 59 -3.45 -7.28 1.40
N ALA A 60 -3.53 -6.32 2.32
CA ALA A 60 -4.57 -5.28 2.33
C ALA A 60 -4.54 -4.45 1.04
N ILE A 61 -3.34 -4.03 0.61
CA ILE A 61 -3.16 -3.27 -0.63
C ILE A 61 -3.49 -4.14 -1.86
N THR A 62 -3.14 -5.42 -1.86
CA THR A 62 -3.50 -6.34 -2.96
C THR A 62 -5.02 -6.46 -3.08
N LEU A 63 -5.74 -6.63 -1.97
CA LEU A 63 -7.20 -6.69 -1.94
C LEU A 63 -7.83 -5.37 -2.42
N PHE A 64 -7.25 -4.24 -2.03
CA PHE A 64 -7.65 -2.91 -2.49
C PHE A 64 -7.60 -2.83 -4.03
N TYR A 65 -6.47 -3.14 -4.66
CA TYR A 65 -6.35 -3.08 -6.12
C TYR A 65 -7.20 -4.12 -6.87
N ASN A 66 -7.54 -5.23 -6.21
CA ASN A 66 -8.47 -6.23 -6.75
C ASN A 66 -9.95 -5.87 -6.53
N LYS A 67 -10.24 -4.66 -6.06
CA LYS A 67 -11.60 -4.15 -5.75
C LYS A 67 -12.33 -4.96 -4.67
N ASN A 68 -11.60 -5.70 -3.85
CA ASN A 68 -12.16 -6.41 -2.70
C ASN A 68 -12.18 -5.51 -1.46
N TRP A 69 -12.96 -4.44 -1.58
CA TRP A 69 -13.03 -3.35 -0.60
C TRP A 69 -13.43 -3.76 0.81
N PRO A 70 -14.42 -4.66 1.01
CA PRO A 70 -14.81 -5.06 2.36
C PRO A 70 -13.65 -5.72 3.12
N GLN A 71 -12.93 -6.64 2.48
CA GLN A 71 -11.78 -7.30 3.10
C GLN A 71 -10.59 -6.35 3.26
N ALA A 72 -10.30 -5.53 2.24
CA ALA A 72 -9.25 -4.52 2.33
C ALA A 72 -9.50 -3.54 3.48
N LEU A 73 -10.73 -3.02 3.61
CA LEU A 73 -11.11 -2.09 4.67
C LEU A 73 -10.98 -2.71 6.07
N SER A 74 -11.36 -3.98 6.22
CA SER A 74 -11.19 -4.70 7.48
C SER A 74 -9.72 -4.76 7.88
N LEU A 75 -8.84 -5.18 6.95
CA LEU A 75 -7.41 -5.26 7.22
C LEU A 75 -6.78 -3.88 7.46
N PHE A 76 -7.16 -2.85 6.71
CA PHE A 76 -6.62 -1.51 6.95
C PHE A 76 -7.04 -0.95 8.31
N LYS A 77 -8.26 -1.21 8.78
CA LYS A 77 -8.69 -0.82 10.14
C LYS A 77 -7.92 -1.55 11.23
N GLU A 78 -7.69 -2.85 11.04
CA GLU A 78 -6.86 -3.66 11.93
C GLU A 78 -5.44 -3.08 11.98
N LEU A 79 -4.78 -2.97 10.83
CA LEU A 79 -3.44 -2.39 10.69
C LEU A 79 -3.35 -0.99 11.29
N HIS A 80 -4.30 -0.10 11.01
CA HIS A 80 -4.33 1.25 11.59
C HIS A 80 -4.40 1.23 13.13
N SER A 81 -5.02 0.21 13.72
CA SER A 81 -5.18 0.10 15.17
C SER A 81 -4.01 -0.60 15.85
N THR A 82 -3.26 -1.44 15.13
CA THR A 82 -2.20 -2.29 15.68
C THR A 82 -0.80 -1.98 15.12
N THR A 83 -0.67 -0.97 14.27
CA THR A 83 0.59 -0.66 13.58
C THR A 83 1.70 -0.29 14.55
N VAL A 84 2.87 -0.90 14.36
CA VAL A 84 4.13 -0.51 14.97
C VAL A 84 4.92 0.45 14.07
N PHE A 85 4.53 0.57 12.80
CA PHE A 85 5.01 1.61 11.87
C PHE A 85 4.10 2.84 11.85
N SER A 86 4.30 3.74 10.87
CA SER A 86 3.43 4.91 10.70
C SER A 86 2.00 4.51 10.28
N PRO A 87 0.95 4.98 10.98
CA PRO A 87 -0.46 4.68 10.67
C PRO A 87 -1.01 5.41 9.44
N ASN A 88 -0.32 6.48 9.01
CA ASN A 88 -0.83 7.43 8.02
C ASN A 88 -1.26 6.77 6.71
N ILE A 89 -0.52 5.75 6.27
CA ILE A 89 -0.81 5.07 5.02
C ILE A 89 -2.15 4.30 5.08
N TYR A 90 -2.43 3.66 6.22
CA TYR A 90 -3.67 2.91 6.40
C TYR A 90 -4.88 3.85 6.48
N ALA A 91 -4.73 5.01 7.13
CA ALA A 91 -5.77 6.03 7.17
C ALA A 91 -6.16 6.51 5.76
N ILE A 92 -5.16 6.78 4.90
CA ILE A 92 -5.39 7.19 3.50
C ILE A 92 -6.18 6.12 2.74
N PHE A 93 -5.84 4.84 2.88
CA PHE A 93 -6.60 3.77 2.21
C PHE A 93 -8.01 3.61 2.76
N ILE A 94 -8.20 3.74 4.08
CA ILE A 94 -9.54 3.74 4.70
C ILE A 94 -10.40 4.87 4.13
N GLU A 95 -9.84 6.08 4.04
CA GLU A 95 -10.51 7.26 3.46
C GLU A 95 -10.83 7.06 1.98
N ARG A 96 -9.89 6.54 1.19
CA ARG A 96 -10.11 6.18 -0.22
C ARG A 96 -11.30 5.22 -0.35
N ILE A 97 -11.34 4.14 0.42
CA ILE A 97 -12.46 3.19 0.36
C ILE A 97 -13.79 3.85 0.75
N LYS A 98 -13.82 4.62 1.84
CA LYS A 98 -15.06 5.25 2.36
C LYS A 98 -15.57 6.39 1.47
N GLY A 99 -14.66 7.14 0.85
CA GLY A 99 -14.97 8.26 -0.04
C GLY A 99 -15.22 7.85 -1.49
N THR A 100 -15.08 6.56 -1.81
CA THR A 100 -15.34 6.03 -3.15
C THR A 100 -16.80 5.65 -3.28
N ASP A 101 -17.52 6.33 -4.17
CA ASP A 101 -18.83 5.87 -4.61
C ASP A 101 -18.68 4.69 -5.59
N LEU A 102 -18.89 3.48 -5.06
CA LEU A 102 -18.78 2.22 -5.80
C LEU A 102 -19.71 2.14 -7.03
N GLN A 103 -20.80 2.92 -7.07
CA GLN A 103 -21.71 2.93 -8.21
C GLN A 103 -21.18 3.74 -9.39
N THR A 104 -20.27 4.69 -9.14
CA THR A 104 -19.73 5.61 -10.16
C THR A 104 -18.40 5.17 -10.74
N LEU A 105 -17.75 4.18 -10.12
CA LEU A 105 -16.50 3.63 -10.62
C LEU A 105 -16.72 2.88 -11.93
N ALA A 106 -16.08 3.35 -13.00
CA ALA A 106 -16.06 2.65 -14.27
C ALA A 106 -15.54 1.21 -14.08
N LYS A 107 -16.12 0.24 -14.81
CA LYS A 107 -15.77 -1.19 -14.66
C LYS A 107 -14.27 -1.43 -14.86
N ASP A 108 -13.64 -0.64 -15.72
CA ASP A 108 -12.22 -0.63 -16.08
C ASP A 108 -11.33 0.21 -15.16
N TRP A 109 -11.87 0.75 -14.06
CA TRP A 109 -11.07 1.55 -13.13
C TRP A 109 -9.87 0.74 -12.60
N ASN A 110 -8.68 1.33 -12.77
CA ASN A 110 -7.37 0.72 -12.62
C ASN A 110 -6.78 0.85 -11.20
N GLY A 111 -7.54 1.33 -10.22
CA GLY A 111 -7.06 1.51 -8.85
C GLY A 111 -6.34 2.84 -8.59
N ALA A 112 -6.13 3.68 -9.61
CA ALA A 112 -5.39 4.93 -9.45
C ALA A 112 -6.31 6.05 -8.95
N PHE A 113 -6.07 6.53 -7.73
CA PHE A 113 -6.59 7.81 -7.26
C PHE A 113 -5.62 8.91 -7.72
N LYS A 114 -6.13 9.92 -8.43
CA LYS A 114 -5.31 11.11 -8.70
C LYS A 114 -5.06 11.79 -7.35
N HIS A 115 -3.79 11.89 -6.97
CA HIS A 115 -3.39 12.70 -5.83
C HIS A 115 -3.71 14.16 -6.17
N THR A 116 -4.75 14.73 -5.57
CA THR A 116 -5.21 16.09 -5.86
C THR A 116 -4.61 17.15 -4.95
N GLN A 117 -3.61 16.82 -4.13
CA GLN A 117 -2.91 17.84 -3.34
C GLN A 117 -1.62 18.28 -4.04
N LYS A 118 -1.58 19.58 -4.32
CA LYS A 118 -0.40 20.36 -4.72
C LYS A 118 0.59 20.44 -3.58
#